data_AF-A0A971KIJ7-F1
#
_entry.id   AF-A0A971KIJ7-F1
#
_cell.length_a   1.000
_cell.length_b   1.000
_cell.length_c   1.000
_cell.angle_alpha   90.00
_cell.angle_beta   90.00
_cell.angle_gamma   90.00
#
_symmetry.space_group_name_H-M   'P 1'
#
loop_
_entity.id
_entity.type
_entity.pdbx_description
1 polymer ?
#
loop_
_entity_poly.entity_id
_entity_poly.type
_entity_poly.pdbx_seq_one_letter_code
_entity_poly.pdbx_strand_id
1 'polypeptide(L)'
;MSDFIQYDTSELIVGGVNIAEAIQSDKKLVFNESYTVTGIRTSAPSLYACYDLTVIGDLDVEEIEIRGNLYVLGNIKAKKLSCLKSIICSGDIDAETIYSSEIVANDIACSSISCSGNVVVRTTIDVGEDLQSEKSIMAGEGILGRGHFSAKNAVAVEYFDFEGEVLGKVMELDTDATFGEPHTVPPEEVSFDDASAMLKRKIEEELQKAGEIDEEQLVEVVRKISETDVDLLSDWEKLTADLVDLSYKDRITNLRDYLIVIMATKLLPEEIVGYETLEHVFDNILIDAEKDIDSLPFHAKSVEDFAYALKVVILCSNELRIDKDEALDRIFQSIGIKYKTVRSFIG
;
A
#
# COMPACT_ATOMS: atom_id res chain seq x y z
N MET A 1 27.55 -12.36 -20.86
CA MET A 1 26.30 -13.13 -20.71
C MET A 1 25.47 -12.39 -19.66
N SER A 2 24.14 -12.38 -19.72
CA SER A 2 23.36 -11.70 -18.68
C SER A 2 23.44 -12.45 -17.35
N ASP A 3 23.61 -11.68 -16.27
CA ASP A 3 23.73 -12.15 -14.88
C ASP A 3 22.36 -12.38 -14.22
N PHE A 4 21.28 -12.26 -14.99
CA PHE A 4 19.90 -12.41 -14.55
C PHE A 4 19.07 -13.18 -15.59
N ILE A 5 17.99 -13.78 -15.10
CA ILE A 5 16.89 -14.39 -15.85
C ILE A 5 15.67 -13.50 -15.65
N GLN A 6 15.10 -13.03 -16.75
CA GLN A 6 13.97 -12.11 -16.75
C GLN A 6 12.69 -12.82 -17.18
N TYR A 7 11.62 -12.58 -16.45
CA TYR A 7 10.26 -13.06 -16.70
C TYR A 7 9.40 -11.84 -16.99
N ASP A 8 9.12 -11.62 -18.28
CA ASP A 8 8.24 -10.55 -18.77
C ASP A 8 6.79 -11.03 -18.77
N THR A 9 6.28 -11.42 -19.94
CA THR A 9 5.00 -12.11 -20.08
C THR A 9 5.26 -13.61 -20.30
N SER A 10 4.55 -14.49 -19.59
CA SER A 10 4.74 -15.93 -19.74
C SER A 10 4.11 -16.46 -21.03
N GLU A 11 4.70 -17.49 -21.63
CA GLU A 11 4.04 -18.27 -22.68
C GLU A 11 2.84 -19.07 -22.13
N LEU A 12 2.82 -19.32 -20.82
CA LEU A 12 1.75 -20.04 -20.12
C LEU A 12 1.01 -19.10 -19.16
N ILE A 13 -0.24 -18.79 -19.50
CA ILE A 13 -1.15 -17.96 -18.71
C ILE A 13 -2.38 -18.78 -18.33
N VAL A 14 -2.69 -18.88 -17.04
CA VAL A 14 -3.86 -19.59 -16.52
C VAL A 14 -4.72 -18.63 -15.72
N GLY A 15 -5.99 -18.47 -16.10
CA GLY A 15 -6.90 -17.55 -15.41
C GLY A 15 -6.44 -16.09 -15.41
N GLY A 16 -5.62 -15.67 -16.39
CA GLY A 16 -5.03 -14.34 -16.46
C GLY A 16 -3.74 -14.15 -15.64
N VAL A 17 -3.22 -15.21 -15.03
CA VAL A 17 -1.98 -15.17 -14.23
C VAL A 17 -0.84 -15.85 -14.98
N ASN A 18 0.32 -15.20 -15.04
CA ASN A 18 1.53 -15.77 -15.62
C ASN A 18 2.04 -16.93 -14.77
N ILE A 19 2.35 -18.06 -15.39
CA ILE A 19 2.88 -19.24 -14.71
C ILE A 19 4.35 -19.44 -15.10
N ALA A 20 5.20 -19.74 -14.12
CA ALA A 20 6.58 -20.17 -14.32
C ALA A 20 6.87 -21.44 -13.51
N GLU A 21 7.79 -22.27 -14.00
CA GLU A 21 8.31 -23.39 -13.22
C GLU A 21 9.35 -22.90 -12.20
N ALA A 22 9.37 -23.52 -11.03
CA ALA A 22 10.39 -23.27 -10.03
C ALA A 22 11.77 -23.60 -10.59
N ILE A 23 12.72 -22.69 -10.38
CA ILE A 23 14.08 -22.79 -10.90
C ILE A 23 15.11 -22.73 -9.78
N GLN A 24 16.19 -23.49 -9.93
CA GLN A 24 17.41 -23.33 -9.14
C GLN A 24 18.48 -22.76 -10.05
N SER A 25 18.89 -21.52 -9.78
CA SER A 25 19.81 -20.77 -10.64
C SER A 25 20.90 -20.10 -9.84
N ASP A 26 22.07 -19.97 -10.46
CA ASP A 26 23.16 -19.10 -10.04
C ASP A 26 22.96 -17.63 -10.48
N LYS A 27 21.89 -17.35 -11.22
CA LYS A 27 21.54 -16.02 -11.73
C LYS A 27 20.42 -15.39 -10.93
N LYS A 28 20.38 -14.05 -10.94
CA LYS A 28 19.28 -13.28 -10.35
C LYS A 28 17.97 -13.53 -11.11
N LEU A 29 16.85 -13.55 -10.40
CA LEU A 29 15.52 -13.68 -11.00
C LEU A 29 14.82 -12.32 -10.97
N VAL A 30 14.25 -11.90 -12.10
CA VAL A 30 13.51 -10.64 -12.23
C VAL A 30 12.14 -10.94 -12.83
N PHE A 31 11.07 -10.67 -12.09
CA PHE A 31 9.68 -10.81 -12.53
C PHE A 31 9.09 -9.43 -12.77
N ASN A 32 8.83 -9.08 -14.03
CA ASN A 32 8.33 -7.76 -14.41
C ASN A 32 6.80 -7.65 -14.37
N GLU A 33 6.10 -8.77 -14.29
CA GLU A 33 4.66 -8.87 -14.11
C GLU A 33 4.34 -9.71 -12.86
N SER A 34 3.06 -9.85 -12.51
CA SER A 34 2.65 -10.78 -11.46
C SER A 34 2.80 -12.22 -11.95
N TYR A 35 3.36 -13.10 -11.11
CA TYR A 35 3.63 -14.50 -11.46
C TYR A 35 3.18 -15.48 -10.37
N THR A 36 2.79 -16.67 -10.81
CA THR A 36 2.75 -17.86 -9.98
C THR A 36 3.87 -18.81 -10.39
N VAL A 37 4.83 -19.02 -9.48
CA VAL A 37 5.92 -19.97 -9.64
C VAL A 37 5.50 -21.31 -9.02
N THR A 38 5.59 -22.39 -9.77
CA THR A 38 5.13 -23.72 -9.33
C THR A 38 6.29 -24.72 -9.35
N GLY A 39 6.49 -25.43 -8.24
CA GLY A 39 7.46 -26.52 -8.15
C GLY A 39 7.92 -26.75 -6.72
N ILE A 40 8.90 -27.63 -6.51
CA ILE A 40 9.30 -27.98 -5.13
C ILE A 40 10.03 -26.82 -4.45
N ARG A 41 10.99 -26.20 -5.15
CA ARG A 41 11.85 -25.15 -4.59
C ARG A 41 12.36 -24.21 -5.67
N THR A 42 12.24 -22.91 -5.42
CA THR A 42 12.87 -21.85 -6.22
C THR A 42 14.09 -21.33 -5.46
N SER A 43 15.26 -21.27 -6.11
CA SER A 43 16.49 -20.78 -5.50
C SER A 43 17.33 -19.95 -6.44
N ALA A 44 17.86 -18.85 -5.92
CA ALA A 44 18.66 -17.86 -6.63
C ALA A 44 19.45 -16.99 -5.65
N PRO A 45 20.54 -16.32 -6.09
CA PRO A 45 21.21 -15.31 -5.27
C PRO A 45 20.33 -14.10 -4.98
N SER A 46 19.46 -13.69 -5.90
CA SER A 46 18.46 -12.65 -5.64
C SER A 46 17.20 -12.86 -6.47
N LEU A 47 16.07 -12.38 -5.94
CA LEU A 47 14.78 -12.35 -6.62
C LEU A 47 14.17 -10.97 -6.46
N TYR A 48 13.79 -10.36 -7.58
CA TYR A 48 13.04 -9.12 -7.62
C TYR A 48 11.71 -9.32 -8.35
N ALA A 49 10.61 -8.82 -7.80
CA ALA A 49 9.31 -8.78 -8.47
C ALA A 49 8.69 -7.37 -8.44
N CYS A 50 8.32 -6.86 -9.62
CA CYS A 50 7.65 -5.56 -9.80
C CYS A 50 6.24 -5.52 -9.20
N TYR A 51 5.58 -6.68 -9.07
CA TYR A 51 4.20 -6.81 -8.61
C TYR A 51 4.06 -8.00 -7.66
N ASP A 52 2.93 -8.69 -7.70
CA ASP A 52 2.61 -9.78 -6.80
C ASP A 52 3.31 -11.08 -7.25
N LEU A 53 3.89 -11.80 -6.30
CA LEU A 53 4.52 -13.09 -6.55
C LEU A 53 3.85 -14.16 -5.69
N THR A 54 3.37 -15.22 -6.33
CA THR A 54 2.91 -16.43 -5.67
C THR A 54 3.89 -17.56 -5.92
N VAL A 55 4.29 -18.27 -4.88
CA VAL A 55 5.17 -19.44 -4.96
C VAL A 55 4.44 -20.64 -4.37
N ILE A 56 4.09 -21.58 -5.24
CA ILE A 56 3.57 -22.89 -4.86
C ILE A 56 4.79 -23.81 -4.71
N GLY A 57 5.42 -23.73 -3.53
CA GLY A 57 6.68 -24.42 -3.20
C GLY A 57 7.49 -23.64 -2.17
N ASP A 58 8.72 -24.10 -1.93
CA ASP A 58 9.68 -23.40 -1.09
C ASP A 58 10.40 -22.28 -1.86
N LEU A 59 10.77 -21.22 -1.16
CA LEU A 59 11.53 -20.09 -1.67
C LEU A 59 12.83 -19.96 -0.88
N ASP A 60 13.97 -20.31 -1.49
CA ASP A 60 15.29 -20.25 -0.87
C ASP A 60 16.22 -19.31 -1.67
N VAL A 61 16.15 -18.03 -1.33
CA VAL A 61 16.78 -16.94 -2.08
C VAL A 61 17.45 -15.99 -1.09
N GLU A 62 18.73 -15.66 -1.29
CA GLU A 62 19.46 -14.83 -0.32
C GLU A 62 18.86 -13.43 -0.15
N GLU A 63 18.52 -12.77 -1.26
CA GLU A 63 17.90 -11.43 -1.26
C GLU A 63 16.58 -11.43 -2.03
N ILE A 64 15.48 -11.17 -1.34
CA ILE A 64 14.13 -11.10 -1.90
C ILE A 64 13.62 -9.66 -1.81
N GLU A 65 13.21 -9.09 -2.94
CA GLU A 65 12.55 -7.77 -3.02
C GLU A 65 11.27 -7.86 -3.85
N ILE A 66 10.13 -7.62 -3.21
CA ILE A 66 8.80 -7.69 -3.82
C ILE A 66 8.09 -6.35 -3.65
N ARG A 67 7.67 -5.73 -4.76
CA ARG A 67 6.92 -4.46 -4.74
C ARG A 67 5.42 -4.64 -4.55
N GLY A 68 4.90 -5.83 -4.83
CA GLY A 68 3.53 -6.23 -4.53
C GLY A 68 3.41 -7.05 -3.25
N ASN A 69 2.49 -8.00 -3.27
CA ASN A 69 2.30 -9.03 -2.25
C ASN A 69 3.17 -10.26 -2.54
N LEU A 70 3.65 -10.92 -1.48
CA LEU A 70 4.33 -12.20 -1.57
C LEU A 70 3.46 -13.29 -0.92
N TYR A 71 3.06 -14.29 -1.71
CA TYR A 71 2.36 -15.48 -1.23
C TYR A 71 3.25 -16.70 -1.40
N VAL A 72 3.52 -17.44 -0.32
CA VAL A 72 4.34 -18.66 -0.38
C VAL A 72 3.61 -19.78 0.34
N LEU A 73 3.36 -20.89 -0.36
CA LEU A 73 2.70 -22.06 0.23
C LEU A 73 3.67 -22.98 0.98
N GLY A 74 4.97 -22.92 0.66
CA GLY A 74 6.02 -23.63 1.37
C GLY A 74 6.73 -22.73 2.38
N ASN A 75 8.02 -22.99 2.60
CA ASN A 75 8.88 -22.23 3.50
C ASN A 75 9.63 -21.12 2.75
N ILE A 76 9.99 -20.06 3.47
CA ILE A 76 10.89 -19.01 2.99
C ILE A 76 12.22 -19.12 3.73
N LYS A 77 13.33 -19.20 3.00
CA LYS A 77 14.68 -19.05 3.52
C LYS A 77 15.38 -17.91 2.80
N ALA A 78 15.85 -16.91 3.55
CA ALA A 78 16.54 -15.76 2.99
C ALA A 78 17.60 -15.19 3.94
N LYS A 79 18.43 -14.27 3.46
CA LYS A 79 19.13 -13.34 4.35
C LYS A 79 18.29 -12.08 4.52
N LYS A 80 17.84 -11.51 3.41
CA LYS A 80 17.00 -10.32 3.39
C LYS A 80 15.69 -10.59 2.68
N LEU A 81 14.58 -10.34 3.36
CA LEU A 81 13.22 -10.44 2.85
C LEU A 81 12.54 -9.07 2.92
N SER A 82 12.35 -8.42 1.78
CA SER A 82 11.69 -7.11 1.69
C SER A 82 10.46 -7.22 0.81
N CYS A 83 9.28 -6.95 1.36
CA CYS A 83 8.02 -6.96 0.63
C CYS A 83 7.21 -5.73 0.96
N LEU A 84 7.00 -4.84 -0.03
CA LEU A 84 6.38 -3.53 0.19
C LEU A 84 4.97 -3.64 0.80
N LYS A 85 4.17 -4.62 0.36
CA LYS A 85 2.81 -4.85 0.86
C LYS A 85 2.79 -5.94 1.93
N SER A 86 2.24 -7.11 1.64
CA SER A 86 2.09 -8.18 2.61
C SER A 86 2.89 -9.43 2.24
N ILE A 87 3.45 -10.08 3.26
CA ILE A 87 3.97 -11.45 3.19
C ILE A 87 2.93 -12.38 3.79
N ILE A 88 2.48 -13.37 3.00
CA ILE A 88 1.67 -14.48 3.49
C ILE A 88 2.40 -15.79 3.18
N CYS A 89 3.02 -16.35 4.21
CA CYS A 89 3.70 -17.64 4.17
C CYS A 89 2.83 -18.68 4.87
N SER A 90 2.52 -19.79 4.22
CA SER A 90 1.82 -20.92 4.87
C SER A 90 2.77 -21.81 5.66
N GLY A 91 4.07 -21.74 5.39
CA GLY A 91 5.13 -22.42 6.12
C GLY A 91 5.94 -21.46 6.99
N ASP A 92 7.17 -21.87 7.26
CA ASP A 92 8.08 -21.17 8.18
C ASP A 92 8.90 -20.13 7.40
N ILE A 93 9.25 -19.02 8.06
CA ILE A 93 10.15 -18.00 7.55
C ILE A 93 11.45 -18.04 8.35
N ASP A 94 12.55 -18.39 7.69
CA ASP A 94 13.93 -18.32 8.22
C ASP A 94 14.67 -17.23 7.46
N ALA A 95 14.80 -16.04 8.05
CA ALA A 95 15.44 -14.90 7.39
C ALA A 95 16.23 -14.03 8.38
N GLU A 96 17.43 -13.56 8.02
CA GLU A 96 18.17 -12.66 8.92
C GLU A 96 17.39 -11.35 9.16
N THR A 97 16.82 -10.76 8.11
CA THR A 97 16.05 -9.51 8.23
C THR A 97 14.78 -9.52 7.38
N ILE A 98 13.68 -9.08 7.97
CA ILE A 98 12.35 -9.02 7.34
C ILE A 98 11.80 -7.58 7.38
N TYR A 99 11.37 -7.07 6.22
CA TYR A 99 10.69 -5.79 6.06
C TYR A 99 9.36 -6.00 5.33
N SER A 100 8.23 -5.63 5.95
CA SER A 100 6.93 -5.69 5.27
C SER A 100 5.85 -4.83 5.90
N SER A 101 4.75 -4.55 5.19
CA SER A 101 3.62 -3.84 5.78
C SER A 101 2.68 -4.78 6.56
N GLU A 102 2.56 -6.05 6.19
CA GLU A 102 1.78 -7.03 6.98
C GLU A 102 2.44 -8.40 6.83
N ILE A 103 2.56 -9.17 7.92
CA ILE A 103 3.20 -10.49 7.91
C ILE A 103 2.25 -11.53 8.48
N VAL A 104 2.03 -12.60 7.71
CA VAL A 104 1.35 -13.82 8.17
C VAL A 104 2.25 -15.01 7.88
N ALA A 105 2.56 -15.82 8.90
CA ALA A 105 3.44 -16.99 8.77
C ALA A 105 2.99 -18.14 9.67
N ASN A 106 3.50 -19.36 9.41
CA ASN A 106 3.37 -20.44 10.39
C ASN A 106 4.30 -20.17 11.58
N ASP A 107 5.59 -20.06 11.33
CA ASP A 107 6.66 -19.78 12.29
C ASP A 107 7.62 -18.73 11.71
N ILE A 108 8.30 -17.95 12.55
CA ILE A 108 9.33 -17.01 12.10
C ILE A 108 10.57 -17.16 12.98
N ALA A 109 11.71 -17.43 12.35
CA ALA A 109 13.04 -17.33 12.94
C ALA A 109 13.85 -16.25 12.20
N CYS A 110 14.31 -15.23 12.92
CA CYS A 110 15.02 -14.12 12.31
C CYS A 110 15.97 -13.39 13.26
N SER A 111 16.83 -12.51 12.73
CA SER A 111 17.56 -11.57 13.58
C SER A 111 16.72 -10.33 13.83
N SER A 112 16.06 -9.80 12.79
CA SER A 112 15.23 -8.61 12.92
C SER A 112 13.98 -8.57 12.02
N ILE A 113 12.90 -8.00 12.56
CA ILE A 113 11.65 -7.70 11.86
C ILE A 113 11.34 -6.22 12.03
N SER A 114 11.02 -5.56 10.92
CA SER A 114 10.42 -4.23 10.90
C SER A 114 9.15 -4.27 10.06
N CYS A 115 8.02 -4.01 10.71
CA CYS A 115 6.70 -4.10 10.10
C CYS A 115 5.82 -2.86 10.39
N SER A 116 5.28 -2.20 9.36
CA SER A 116 4.38 -1.05 9.56
C SER A 116 2.93 -1.44 9.87
N GLY A 117 2.60 -2.73 9.79
CA GLY A 117 1.29 -3.25 10.13
C GLY A 117 1.40 -4.40 11.12
N ASN A 118 0.52 -5.40 10.99
CA ASN A 118 0.46 -6.49 11.95
C ASN A 118 1.41 -7.63 11.58
N VAL A 119 1.86 -8.33 12.62
CA VAL A 119 2.60 -9.59 12.50
C VAL A 119 1.75 -10.67 13.15
N VAL A 120 1.30 -11.65 12.36
CA VAL A 120 0.46 -12.75 12.84
C VAL A 120 1.14 -14.07 12.52
N VAL A 121 1.57 -14.77 13.56
CA VAL A 121 2.33 -16.01 13.46
C VAL A 121 1.56 -17.11 14.18
N ARG A 122 1.43 -18.26 13.52
CA ARG A 122 0.59 -19.35 14.01
C ARG A 122 1.21 -20.06 15.21
N THR A 123 2.52 -20.23 15.22
CA THR A 123 3.28 -20.86 16.30
C THR A 123 4.14 -19.83 16.99
N THR A 124 5.43 -19.75 16.65
CA THR A 124 6.43 -19.03 17.43
C THR A 124 7.12 -17.96 16.59
N ILE A 125 7.43 -16.85 17.26
CA ILE A 125 8.35 -15.82 16.74
C ILE A 125 9.64 -15.92 17.54
N ASP A 126 10.74 -16.31 16.90
CA ASP A 126 12.09 -16.33 17.47
C ASP A 126 12.94 -15.21 16.82
N VAL A 127 13.30 -14.20 17.60
CA VAL A 127 14.02 -13.02 17.13
C VAL A 127 15.34 -12.79 17.85
N GLY A 128 16.41 -12.61 17.09
CA GLY A 128 17.76 -12.49 17.61
C GLY A 128 18.13 -11.11 18.17
N GLU A 129 17.53 -10.03 17.68
CA GLU A 129 17.92 -8.64 18.00
C GLU A 129 16.74 -7.64 18.08
N ASP A 130 15.89 -7.57 17.05
CA ASP A 130 14.88 -6.50 16.93
C ASP A 130 13.52 -7.02 16.41
N LEU A 131 12.43 -6.82 17.15
CA LEU A 131 11.07 -7.11 16.71
C LEU A 131 10.21 -5.86 16.82
N GLN A 132 9.96 -5.22 15.68
CA GLN A 132 9.23 -3.95 15.61
C GLN A 132 8.00 -4.07 14.70
N SER A 133 6.85 -3.70 15.25
CA SER A 133 5.58 -3.57 14.54
C SER A 133 4.88 -2.26 14.94
N GLU A 134 4.46 -1.44 13.98
CA GLU A 134 3.68 -0.23 14.31
C GLU A 134 2.27 -0.56 14.83
N LYS A 135 1.78 -1.77 14.56
CA LYS A 135 0.46 -2.25 15.01
C LYS A 135 0.61 -3.41 15.99
N SER A 136 -0.11 -4.51 15.78
CA SER A 136 -0.20 -5.61 16.73
C SER A 136 0.58 -6.83 16.29
N ILE A 137 1.17 -7.50 17.27
CA ILE A 137 1.85 -8.78 17.08
C ILE A 137 1.02 -9.88 17.75
N MET A 138 0.79 -10.98 17.04
CA MET A 138 0.12 -12.16 17.60
C MET A 138 0.94 -13.40 17.29
N ALA A 139 1.27 -14.17 18.31
CA ALA A 139 1.87 -15.48 18.21
C ALA A 139 0.93 -16.52 18.82
N GLY A 140 0.58 -17.56 18.06
CA GLY A 140 -0.34 -18.61 18.51
C GLY A 140 0.24 -19.59 19.52
N GLU A 141 1.56 -19.60 19.71
CA GLU A 141 2.26 -20.24 20.83
C GLU A 141 3.01 -19.16 21.62
N GLY A 142 4.17 -18.69 21.15
CA GLY A 142 4.94 -17.74 21.93
C GLY A 142 5.89 -16.84 21.16
N ILE A 143 6.48 -15.90 21.89
CA ILE A 143 7.48 -14.97 21.37
C ILE A 143 8.74 -15.16 22.20
N LEU A 144 9.83 -15.49 21.51
CA LEU A 144 11.17 -15.68 22.06
C LEU A 144 12.09 -14.64 21.46
N GLY A 145 13.00 -14.10 22.25
CA GLY A 145 14.07 -13.32 21.67
C GLY A 145 14.83 -12.46 22.66
N ARG A 146 15.58 -11.52 22.10
CA ARG A 146 16.35 -10.57 22.88
C ARG A 146 16.49 -9.24 22.14
N GLY A 147 16.94 -8.22 22.86
CA GLY A 147 17.25 -6.91 22.30
C GLY A 147 16.10 -5.93 22.45
N HIS A 148 15.45 -5.55 21.36
CA HIS A 148 14.39 -4.55 21.38
C HIS A 148 13.09 -5.08 20.78
N PHE A 149 12.03 -5.01 21.57
CA PHE A 149 10.67 -5.35 21.18
C PHE A 149 9.84 -4.07 21.16
N SER A 150 9.15 -3.78 20.06
CA SER A 150 8.21 -2.66 19.95
C SER A 150 6.93 -3.05 19.22
N ALA A 151 5.78 -2.87 19.88
CA ALA A 151 4.47 -3.06 19.28
C ALA A 151 3.39 -2.23 20.00
N LYS A 152 2.30 -1.87 19.32
CA LYS A 152 1.15 -1.24 19.98
C LYS A 152 0.57 -2.14 21.07
N ASN A 153 0.31 -3.39 20.70
CA ASN A 153 -0.05 -4.47 21.62
C ASN A 153 0.46 -5.78 21.04
N ALA A 154 0.80 -6.73 21.89
CA ALA A 154 1.08 -8.08 21.47
C ALA A 154 0.38 -9.14 22.31
N VAL A 155 0.11 -10.28 21.68
CA VAL A 155 -0.50 -11.44 22.31
C VAL A 155 0.36 -12.66 22.01
N ALA A 156 0.81 -13.33 23.06
CA ALA A 156 1.36 -14.67 23.02
C ALA A 156 0.39 -15.61 23.73
N VAL A 157 0.11 -16.78 23.17
CA VAL A 157 -0.86 -17.70 23.77
C VAL A 157 -0.27 -18.42 24.98
N GLU A 158 0.92 -18.98 24.84
CA GLU A 158 1.56 -19.87 25.81
C GLU A 158 2.71 -19.18 26.56
N TYR A 159 3.61 -18.49 25.87
CA TYR A 159 4.80 -17.92 26.51
C TYR A 159 5.31 -16.65 25.84
N PHE A 160 5.76 -15.70 26.66
CA PHE A 160 6.56 -14.55 26.24
C PHE A 160 7.88 -14.56 27.01
N ASP A 161 8.97 -14.94 26.32
CA ASP A 161 10.33 -14.99 26.89
C ASP A 161 11.25 -14.09 26.07
N PHE A 162 11.31 -12.81 26.47
CA PHE A 162 12.07 -11.79 25.77
C PHE A 162 13.09 -11.12 26.70
N GLU A 163 14.38 -11.29 26.38
CA GLU A 163 15.48 -10.68 27.10
C GLU A 163 15.84 -9.30 26.51
N GLY A 164 15.20 -8.24 26.99
CA GLY A 164 15.52 -6.91 26.46
C GLY A 164 14.56 -5.80 26.85
N GLU A 165 14.59 -4.74 26.06
CA GLU A 165 13.63 -3.66 26.14
C GLU A 165 12.31 -4.09 25.50
N VAL A 166 11.20 -3.92 26.23
CA VAL A 166 9.85 -4.23 25.76
C VAL A 166 9.01 -2.96 25.78
N LEU A 167 8.79 -2.42 24.60
CA LEU A 167 8.01 -1.22 24.32
C LEU A 167 6.62 -1.61 23.80
N GLY A 168 5.61 -1.60 24.68
CA GLY A 168 4.26 -2.01 24.33
C GLY A 168 3.67 -3.01 25.31
N LYS A 169 2.34 -3.14 25.30
CA LYS A 169 1.68 -4.12 26.16
C LYS A 169 1.73 -5.49 25.50
N VAL A 170 2.35 -6.45 26.17
CA VAL A 170 2.28 -7.87 25.78
C VAL A 170 1.41 -8.63 26.76
N MET A 171 0.49 -9.45 26.26
CA MET A 171 -0.36 -10.33 27.05
C MET A 171 -0.02 -11.78 26.74
N GLU A 172 0.36 -12.53 27.76
CA GLU A 172 0.51 -13.99 27.71
C GLU A 172 -0.78 -14.63 28.26
N LEU A 173 -1.49 -15.39 27.43
CA LEU A 173 -2.83 -15.86 27.77
C LEU A 173 -2.84 -17.06 28.73
N ASP A 174 -1.85 -17.95 28.68
CA ASP A 174 -1.83 -19.17 29.50
C ASP A 174 -1.61 -18.87 30.99
N THR A 175 -0.87 -17.80 31.30
CA THR A 175 -0.59 -17.38 32.68
C THR A 175 -1.32 -16.10 33.10
N ASP A 176 -2.07 -15.46 32.18
CA ASP A 176 -2.60 -14.09 32.31
C ASP A 176 -1.51 -13.04 32.62
N ALA A 177 -0.23 -13.35 32.36
CA ALA A 177 0.87 -12.42 32.56
C ALA A 177 0.79 -11.27 31.56
N THR A 178 1.22 -10.10 32.01
CA THR A 178 1.37 -8.92 31.17
C THR A 178 2.80 -8.42 31.28
N PHE A 179 3.43 -8.16 30.14
CA PHE A 179 4.79 -7.66 30.04
C PHE A 179 4.81 -6.31 29.35
N GLY A 180 5.84 -5.52 29.67
CA GLY A 180 5.92 -4.12 29.25
C GLY A 180 4.84 -3.25 29.88
N GLU A 181 5.01 -1.94 29.74
CA GLU A 181 3.91 -1.02 29.97
C GLU A 181 3.15 -0.86 28.66
N PRO A 182 1.83 -0.60 28.70
CA PRO A 182 1.13 -0.13 27.52
C PRO A 182 1.96 0.98 26.90
N HIS A 183 2.13 0.90 25.58
CA HIS A 183 2.50 2.07 24.83
C HIS A 183 1.34 3.08 25.00
N THR A 184 1.31 3.78 26.14
CA THR A 184 0.83 5.15 26.15
C THR A 184 1.86 5.84 25.29
N VAL A 185 1.56 5.94 23.99
CA VAL A 185 2.32 6.77 23.08
C VAL A 185 2.59 8.07 23.84
N PRO A 186 3.83 8.32 24.32
CA PRO A 186 4.18 9.65 24.75
C PRO A 186 3.93 10.51 23.51
N PRO A 187 3.36 11.71 23.64
CA PRO A 187 2.96 12.55 22.50
C PRO A 187 4.20 13.12 21.78
N GLU A 188 5.07 12.26 21.26
CA GLU A 188 6.22 12.57 20.42
C GLU A 188 6.32 11.68 19.18
N GLU A 189 5.40 10.74 18.97
CA GLU A 189 4.87 10.53 17.63
C GLU A 189 3.61 11.35 17.53
N VAL A 190 3.73 12.42 16.75
CA VAL A 190 2.63 13.18 16.17
C VAL A 190 1.57 12.14 15.75
N SER A 191 0.46 12.00 16.49
CA SER A 191 -0.62 11.07 16.13
C SER A 191 -1.04 11.32 14.68
N PHE A 192 -1.74 10.44 13.96
CA PHE A 192 -2.21 10.82 12.61
C PHE A 192 -2.92 12.18 12.63
N ASP A 193 -3.65 12.50 13.70
CA ASP A 193 -4.27 13.81 13.91
C ASP A 193 -3.25 14.92 14.20
N ASP A 194 -2.17 14.66 14.95
CA ASP A 194 -1.12 15.65 15.19
C ASP A 194 -0.13 15.77 14.01
N ALA A 195 0.14 14.70 13.26
CA ALA A 195 0.94 14.65 12.03
C ALA A 195 0.18 15.31 10.89
N SER A 196 -1.12 15.03 10.79
CA SER A 196 -2.07 15.79 9.99
C SER A 196 -2.08 17.23 10.49
N ALA A 197 -2.17 17.52 11.80
CA ALA A 197 -2.13 18.90 12.30
C ALA A 197 -0.79 19.59 12.06
N MET A 198 0.34 18.88 12.08
CA MET A 198 1.66 19.43 11.76
C MET A 198 1.80 19.66 10.25
N LEU A 199 1.28 18.76 9.42
CA LEU A 199 1.21 18.90 7.97
C LEU A 199 0.26 20.05 7.60
N LYS A 200 -0.94 20.11 8.20
CA LYS A 200 -1.91 21.21 8.12
C LYS A 200 -1.27 22.52 8.56
N ARG A 201 -0.63 22.58 9.72
CA ARG A 201 0.08 23.77 10.21
C ARG A 201 1.22 24.16 9.29
N LYS A 202 1.94 23.20 8.70
CA LYS A 202 3.02 23.47 7.74
C LYS A 202 2.48 23.94 6.39
N ILE A 203 1.34 23.41 5.94
CA ILE A 203 0.59 23.91 4.78
C ILE A 203 0.11 25.34 5.06
N GLU A 204 -0.56 25.59 6.19
CA GLU A 204 -1.03 26.92 6.61
C GLU A 204 0.14 27.91 6.77
N GLU A 205 1.25 27.52 7.39
CA GLU A 205 2.44 28.35 7.56
C GLU A 205 3.08 28.70 6.20
N GLU A 206 3.18 27.75 5.28
CA GLU A 206 3.74 27.98 3.95
C GLU A 206 2.79 28.82 3.07
N LEU A 207 1.47 28.58 3.14
CA LEU A 207 0.45 29.40 2.49
C LEU A 207 0.44 30.84 3.06
N GLN A 208 0.50 31.00 4.39
CA GLN A 208 0.54 32.32 5.04
C GLN A 208 1.85 33.09 4.77
N LYS A 209 3.00 32.40 4.70
CA LYS A 209 4.29 33.03 4.33
C LYS A 209 4.29 33.52 2.89
N ALA A 210 3.56 32.85 2.01
CA ALA A 210 3.53 33.16 0.59
C ALA A 210 2.54 34.29 0.24
N GLY A 211 1.57 34.61 1.12
CA GLY A 211 0.62 35.73 0.94
C GLY A 211 -0.61 35.34 0.10
N GLU A 212 -1.25 36.31 -0.56
CA GLU A 212 -2.17 36.00 -1.67
C GLU A 212 -1.34 35.37 -2.80
N ILE A 213 -1.27 34.05 -2.81
CA ILE A 213 -0.60 33.31 -3.88
C ILE A 213 -1.59 32.99 -4.99
N ASP A 214 -1.12 33.19 -6.23
CA ASP A 214 -1.83 32.78 -7.43
C ASP A 214 -1.85 31.25 -7.58
N GLU A 215 -2.62 30.76 -8.54
CA GLU A 215 -2.85 29.33 -8.73
C GLU A 215 -1.58 28.56 -9.13
N GLU A 216 -0.65 29.20 -9.84
CA GLU A 216 0.65 28.61 -10.19
C GLU A 216 1.53 28.42 -8.95
N GLN A 217 1.54 29.40 -8.05
CA GLN A 217 2.26 29.34 -6.79
C GLN A 217 1.68 28.30 -5.83
N LEU A 218 0.35 28.12 -5.81
CA LEU A 218 -0.30 27.07 -5.03
C LEU A 218 0.18 25.68 -5.46
N VAL A 219 0.19 25.39 -6.76
CA VAL A 219 0.70 24.11 -7.29
C VAL A 219 2.16 23.91 -6.92
N GLU A 220 2.99 24.95 -7.00
CA GLU A 220 4.41 24.85 -6.64
C GLU A 220 4.63 24.55 -5.14
N VAL A 221 3.82 25.14 -4.26
CA VAL A 221 3.83 24.85 -2.82
C VAL A 221 3.43 23.41 -2.56
N VAL A 222 2.33 22.93 -3.17
CA VAL A 222 1.88 21.54 -2.99
C VAL A 222 2.89 20.55 -3.56
N ARG A 223 3.56 20.87 -4.67
CA ARG A 223 4.66 20.07 -5.22
C ARG A 223 5.79 19.90 -4.21
N LYS A 224 6.26 20.99 -3.59
CA LYS A 224 7.33 20.94 -2.56
C LYS A 224 6.92 20.10 -1.35
N ILE A 225 5.65 20.15 -0.97
CA ILE A 225 5.11 19.31 0.10
C ILE A 225 5.09 17.83 -0.32
N SER A 226 4.66 17.56 -1.55
CA SER A 226 4.60 16.20 -2.11
C SER A 226 5.98 15.54 -2.21
N GLU A 227 7.04 16.33 -2.42
CA GLU A 227 8.44 15.85 -2.42
C GLU A 227 8.94 15.40 -1.04
N THR A 228 8.26 15.78 0.05
CA THR A 228 8.67 15.40 1.42
C THR A 228 8.42 13.91 1.69
N ASP A 229 7.40 13.33 1.05
CA ASP A 229 7.09 11.90 1.07
C ASP A 229 6.44 11.51 -0.26
N VAL A 230 7.29 11.16 -1.23
CA VAL A 230 6.89 10.87 -2.61
C VAL A 230 5.96 9.65 -2.68
N ASP A 231 6.07 8.70 -1.75
CA ASP A 231 5.27 7.49 -1.77
C ASP A 231 3.84 7.75 -1.26
N LEU A 232 3.67 8.54 -0.20
CA LEU A 232 2.36 8.87 0.37
C LEU A 232 1.63 10.02 -0.35
N LEU A 233 2.37 11.00 -0.87
CA LEU A 233 1.81 12.26 -1.38
C LEU A 233 1.89 12.39 -2.90
N SER A 234 2.27 11.32 -3.62
CA SER A 234 2.46 11.32 -5.09
C SER A 234 1.31 11.91 -5.91
N ASP A 235 0.07 11.79 -5.44
CA ASP A 235 -1.11 12.27 -6.16
C ASP A 235 -1.42 13.77 -5.90
N TRP A 236 -0.82 14.41 -4.89
CA TRP A 236 -1.23 15.73 -4.41
C TRP A 236 -0.95 16.87 -5.40
N GLU A 237 0.27 16.91 -5.96
CA GLU A 237 0.65 17.91 -6.98
C GLU A 237 -0.30 17.83 -8.19
N LYS A 238 -0.48 16.62 -8.73
CA LYS A 238 -1.32 16.39 -9.90
C LYS A 238 -2.76 16.79 -9.63
N LEU A 239 -3.33 16.35 -8.51
CA LEU A 239 -4.70 16.68 -8.13
C LEU A 239 -4.89 18.20 -7.98
N THR A 240 -3.94 18.89 -7.36
CA THR A 240 -4.00 20.35 -7.19
C THR A 240 -3.95 21.06 -8.54
N ALA A 241 -3.06 20.63 -9.45
CA ALA A 241 -2.99 21.18 -10.80
C ALA A 241 -4.29 20.94 -11.60
N ASP A 242 -4.87 19.74 -11.52
CA ASP A 242 -6.14 19.44 -12.18
C ASP A 242 -7.31 20.26 -11.57
N LEU A 243 -7.28 20.55 -10.27
CA LEU A 243 -8.28 21.42 -9.61
C LEU A 243 -8.16 22.88 -10.05
N VAL A 244 -6.93 23.39 -10.19
CA VAL A 244 -6.68 24.73 -10.77
C VAL A 244 -7.23 24.81 -12.19
N ASP A 245 -6.94 23.80 -13.03
CA ASP A 245 -7.51 23.74 -14.39
C ASP A 245 -9.05 23.69 -14.39
N LEU A 246 -9.66 23.09 -13.36
CA LEU A 246 -11.10 23.02 -13.19
C LEU A 246 -11.70 24.31 -12.66
N SER A 247 -10.97 25.08 -11.86
CA SER A 247 -11.44 26.34 -11.30
C SER A 247 -11.70 27.40 -12.39
N TYR A 248 -10.98 27.32 -13.52
CA TYR A 248 -11.24 28.15 -14.69
C TYR A 248 -12.44 27.70 -15.55
N LYS A 249 -13.13 26.62 -15.19
CA LYS A 249 -14.31 26.13 -15.92
C LYS A 249 -15.59 26.52 -15.21
N ASP A 250 -16.64 26.78 -15.98
CA ASP A 250 -17.97 27.07 -15.42
C ASP A 250 -18.66 25.83 -14.84
N ARG A 251 -18.31 24.63 -15.35
CA ARG A 251 -18.93 23.36 -14.96
C ARG A 251 -18.07 22.15 -15.36
N ILE A 252 -18.28 21.03 -14.66
CA ILE A 252 -17.80 19.72 -15.09
C ILE A 252 -18.69 19.21 -16.25
N THR A 253 -18.05 18.77 -17.32
CA THR A 253 -18.73 18.22 -18.51
C THR A 253 -18.30 16.80 -18.85
N ASN A 254 -17.39 16.23 -18.06
CA ASN A 254 -16.81 14.92 -18.27
C ASN A 254 -16.71 14.20 -16.93
N LEU A 255 -17.14 12.94 -16.89
CA LEU A 255 -17.05 12.09 -15.71
C LEU A 255 -15.62 11.99 -15.19
N ARG A 256 -14.61 12.06 -16.07
CA ARG A 256 -13.19 12.13 -15.68
C ARG A 256 -12.91 13.26 -14.69
N ASP A 257 -13.41 14.45 -15.00
CA ASP A 257 -13.17 15.66 -14.20
C ASP A 257 -13.91 15.55 -12.85
N TYR A 258 -15.12 14.98 -12.84
CA TYR A 258 -15.83 14.65 -11.59
C TYR A 258 -15.03 13.69 -10.70
N LEU A 259 -14.50 12.61 -11.28
CA LEU A 259 -13.70 11.62 -10.53
C LEU A 259 -12.45 12.25 -9.91
N ILE A 260 -11.79 13.17 -10.62
CA ILE A 260 -10.63 13.90 -10.08
C ILE A 260 -11.04 14.70 -8.83
N VAL A 261 -12.15 15.43 -8.89
CA VAL A 261 -12.63 16.22 -7.74
C VAL A 261 -12.96 15.31 -6.55
N ILE A 262 -13.63 14.16 -6.77
CA ILE A 262 -13.91 13.19 -5.71
C ILE A 262 -12.63 12.64 -5.07
N MET A 263 -11.63 12.31 -5.89
CA MET A 263 -10.34 11.83 -5.40
C MET A 263 -9.61 12.91 -4.59
N ALA A 264 -9.69 14.16 -5.03
CA ALA A 264 -9.17 15.30 -4.29
C ALA A 264 -9.87 15.50 -2.95
N THR A 265 -11.20 15.41 -2.88
CA THR A 265 -11.94 15.48 -1.60
C THR A 265 -11.52 14.39 -0.62
N LYS A 266 -11.08 13.23 -1.12
CA LYS A 266 -10.62 12.12 -0.29
C LYS A 266 -9.17 12.25 0.19
N LEU A 267 -8.28 12.76 -0.68
CA LEU A 267 -6.84 12.73 -0.44
C LEU A 267 -6.23 14.07 -0.05
N LEU A 268 -6.78 15.18 -0.53
CA LEU A 268 -6.23 16.51 -0.25
C LEU A 268 -6.77 17.03 1.08
N PRO A 269 -5.94 17.76 1.84
CA PRO A 269 -6.34 18.41 3.07
C PRO A 269 -7.26 19.62 2.79
N GLU A 270 -8.13 19.94 3.76
CA GLU A 270 -9.11 21.03 3.66
C GLU A 270 -8.47 22.39 3.34
N GLU A 271 -7.24 22.61 3.77
CA GLU A 271 -6.47 23.83 3.54
C GLU A 271 -6.13 24.04 2.06
N ILE A 272 -6.04 22.97 1.27
CA ILE A 272 -5.84 23.02 -0.19
C ILE A 272 -7.19 23.08 -0.90
N VAL A 273 -8.14 22.23 -0.50
CA VAL A 273 -9.49 22.13 -1.09
C VAL A 273 -10.30 23.42 -0.88
N GLY A 274 -10.21 24.03 0.29
CA GLY A 274 -10.88 25.27 0.69
C GLY A 274 -10.08 26.53 0.39
N TYR A 275 -9.02 26.45 -0.42
CA TYR A 275 -8.30 27.65 -0.86
C TYR A 275 -9.20 28.49 -1.77
N GLU A 276 -9.16 29.83 -1.64
CA GLU A 276 -10.14 30.76 -2.25
C GLU A 276 -10.34 30.54 -3.76
N THR A 277 -9.27 30.21 -4.49
CA THR A 277 -9.32 29.98 -5.94
C THR A 277 -9.87 28.60 -6.33
N LEU A 278 -10.01 27.67 -5.38
CA LEU A 278 -10.52 26.31 -5.59
C LEU A 278 -11.87 26.06 -4.92
N GLU A 279 -12.26 26.87 -3.93
CA GLU A 279 -13.47 26.70 -3.12
C GLU A 279 -14.73 26.51 -4.00
N HIS A 280 -14.88 27.31 -5.07
CA HIS A 280 -16.03 27.20 -5.97
C HIS A 280 -16.07 25.91 -6.79
N VAL A 281 -14.95 25.20 -6.94
CA VAL A 281 -14.91 23.86 -7.57
C VAL A 281 -15.74 22.87 -6.76
N PHE A 282 -15.66 22.97 -5.43
CA PHE A 282 -16.36 22.07 -4.51
C PHE A 282 -17.75 22.57 -4.17
N ASP A 283 -17.91 23.87 -3.92
CA ASP A 283 -19.17 24.45 -3.47
C ASP A 283 -20.22 24.63 -4.57
N ASN A 284 -19.79 24.76 -5.82
CA ASN A 284 -20.70 25.00 -6.94
C ASN A 284 -20.54 23.95 -8.04
N ILE A 285 -19.33 23.85 -8.61
CA ILE A 285 -19.08 23.05 -9.82
C ILE A 285 -19.33 21.56 -9.57
N LEU A 286 -18.85 21.01 -8.44
CA LEU A 286 -19.07 19.63 -8.04
C LEU A 286 -20.56 19.35 -7.79
N ILE A 287 -21.24 20.22 -7.03
CA ILE A 287 -22.67 20.05 -6.71
C ILE A 287 -23.51 20.04 -7.98
N ASP A 288 -23.21 20.90 -8.95
CA ASP A 288 -23.90 20.89 -10.24
C ASP A 288 -23.57 19.64 -11.07
N ALA A 289 -22.33 19.16 -11.03
CA ALA A 289 -21.95 17.89 -11.65
C ALA A 289 -22.68 16.69 -11.06
N GLU A 290 -22.90 16.68 -9.74
CA GLU A 290 -23.64 15.62 -9.04
C GLU A 290 -25.11 15.56 -9.46
N LYS A 291 -25.74 16.69 -9.79
CA LYS A 291 -27.13 16.72 -10.28
C LYS A 291 -27.27 16.09 -11.66
N ASP A 292 -26.24 16.25 -12.50
CA ASP A 292 -26.23 15.79 -13.89
C ASP A 292 -25.34 14.54 -14.09
N ILE A 293 -24.91 13.89 -13.00
CA ILE A 293 -23.91 12.80 -13.01
C ILE A 293 -24.31 11.66 -13.95
N ASP A 294 -25.61 11.32 -13.97
CA ASP A 294 -26.17 10.27 -14.81
C ASP A 294 -26.08 10.58 -16.32
N SER A 295 -25.78 11.82 -16.69
CA SER A 295 -25.63 12.24 -18.09
C SER A 295 -24.19 12.56 -18.50
N LEU A 296 -23.26 12.59 -17.53
CA LEU A 296 -21.86 12.94 -17.80
C LEU A 296 -21.18 11.86 -18.65
N PRO A 297 -20.66 12.21 -19.85
CA PRO A 297 -19.91 11.29 -20.66
C PRO A 297 -18.50 11.10 -20.09
N PHE A 298 -17.88 9.96 -20.35
CA PHE A 298 -16.48 9.73 -20.00
C PHE A 298 -15.58 9.79 -21.24
N HIS A 299 -14.58 10.66 -21.22
CA HIS A 299 -13.51 10.71 -22.22
C HIS A 299 -12.16 10.87 -21.53
N ALA A 300 -11.28 9.88 -21.66
CA ALA A 300 -9.91 9.94 -21.18
C ALA A 300 -9.01 10.73 -22.15
N LYS A 301 -8.04 11.49 -21.63
CA LYS A 301 -7.04 12.18 -22.47
C LYS A 301 -5.85 11.28 -22.82
N SER A 302 -5.59 10.26 -21.99
CA SER A 302 -4.49 9.31 -22.15
C SER A 302 -4.81 7.95 -21.50
N VAL A 303 -3.90 6.98 -21.64
CA VAL A 303 -4.02 5.67 -20.98
C VAL A 303 -3.88 5.81 -19.47
N GLU A 304 -3.00 6.69 -19.02
CA GLU A 304 -2.81 7.01 -17.61
C GLU A 304 -4.07 7.61 -17.01
N ASP A 305 -4.75 8.52 -17.72
CA ASP A 305 -6.04 9.08 -17.29
C ASP A 305 -7.13 8.00 -17.19
N PHE A 306 -7.15 7.05 -18.12
CA PHE A 306 -8.07 5.92 -18.09
C PHE A 306 -7.81 5.03 -16.86
N ALA A 307 -6.55 4.66 -16.62
CA ALA A 307 -6.15 3.85 -15.47
C ALA A 307 -6.43 4.58 -14.15
N TYR A 308 -6.19 5.89 -14.11
CA TYR A 308 -6.47 6.73 -12.95
C TYR A 308 -7.97 6.78 -12.65
N ALA A 309 -8.83 6.94 -13.66
CA ALA A 309 -10.27 6.88 -13.47
C ALA A 309 -10.74 5.54 -12.87
N LEU A 310 -10.17 4.41 -13.30
CA LEU A 310 -10.43 3.10 -12.69
C LEU A 310 -9.99 3.06 -11.22
N LYS A 311 -8.78 3.58 -10.91
CA LYS A 311 -8.26 3.69 -9.54
C LYS A 311 -9.25 4.46 -8.65
N VAL A 312 -9.72 5.63 -9.11
CA VAL A 312 -10.67 6.46 -8.35
C VAL A 312 -11.97 5.72 -8.08
N VAL A 313 -12.56 5.08 -9.09
CA VAL A 313 -13.84 4.36 -8.90
C VAL A 313 -13.71 3.20 -7.91
N ILE A 314 -12.55 2.55 -7.85
CA ILE A 314 -12.29 1.49 -6.88
C ILE A 314 -12.10 2.06 -5.47
N LEU A 315 -11.27 3.10 -5.33
CA LEU A 315 -10.91 3.67 -4.02
C LEU A 315 -12.02 4.52 -3.39
N CYS A 316 -12.81 5.20 -4.20
CA CYS A 316 -13.82 6.17 -3.77
C CYS A 316 -15.26 5.67 -3.96
N SER A 317 -15.47 4.36 -4.05
CA SER A 317 -16.79 3.81 -4.40
C SER A 317 -17.93 4.20 -3.46
N ASN A 318 -17.65 4.58 -2.21
CA ASN A 318 -18.66 5.00 -1.23
C ASN A 318 -18.98 6.50 -1.33
N GLU A 319 -18.08 7.27 -1.92
CA GLU A 319 -18.13 8.72 -2.06
C GLU A 319 -18.77 9.15 -3.40
N LEU A 320 -18.85 8.24 -4.37
CA LEU A 320 -19.48 8.50 -5.67
C LEU A 320 -21.01 8.63 -5.57
N ARG A 321 -21.57 9.59 -6.30
CA ARG A 321 -23.02 9.74 -6.51
C ARG A 321 -23.58 8.89 -7.65
N ILE A 322 -22.72 8.13 -8.32
CA ILE A 322 -23.06 7.19 -9.38
C ILE A 322 -22.74 5.78 -8.92
N ASP A 323 -23.54 4.80 -9.34
CA ASP A 323 -23.27 3.41 -9.07
C ASP A 323 -21.89 3.00 -9.62
N LYS A 324 -21.17 2.18 -8.85
CA LYS A 324 -19.82 1.73 -9.21
C LYS A 324 -19.80 0.97 -10.54
N ASP A 325 -20.74 0.05 -10.74
CA ASP A 325 -20.80 -0.74 -11.97
C ASP A 325 -21.18 0.15 -13.16
N GLU A 326 -22.04 1.15 -12.94
CA GLU A 326 -22.40 2.14 -13.96
C GLU A 326 -21.22 3.04 -14.35
N ALA A 327 -20.47 3.56 -13.37
CA ALA A 327 -19.28 4.36 -13.62
C ALA A 327 -18.22 3.57 -14.41
N LEU A 328 -17.98 2.31 -14.02
CA LEU A 328 -17.06 1.43 -14.74
C LEU A 328 -17.57 1.12 -16.15
N ASP A 329 -18.87 0.92 -16.35
CA ASP A 329 -19.45 0.73 -17.68
C ASP A 329 -19.20 1.92 -18.58
N ARG A 330 -19.37 3.15 -18.11
CA ARG A 330 -19.07 4.36 -18.89
C ARG A 330 -17.58 4.48 -19.23
N ILE A 331 -16.70 4.17 -18.27
CA ILE A 331 -15.25 4.19 -18.48
C ILE A 331 -14.87 3.17 -19.56
N PHE A 332 -15.26 1.90 -19.42
CA PHE A 332 -14.93 0.89 -20.42
C PHE A 332 -15.61 1.12 -21.78
N GLN A 333 -16.82 1.69 -21.79
CA GLN A 333 -17.50 2.03 -23.04
C GLN A 333 -16.74 3.10 -23.83
N SER A 334 -15.98 4.00 -23.20
CA SER A 334 -15.18 4.99 -23.91
C SER A 334 -14.08 4.38 -24.78
N ILE A 335 -13.70 3.14 -24.51
CA ILE A 335 -12.77 2.34 -25.33
C ILE A 335 -13.47 1.21 -26.10
N GLY A 336 -14.81 1.25 -26.18
CA GLY A 336 -15.62 0.32 -26.95
C GLY A 336 -15.90 -1.03 -26.27
N ILE A 337 -15.68 -1.14 -24.95
CA ILE A 337 -15.86 -2.38 -24.20
C ILE A 337 -17.02 -2.23 -23.21
N LYS A 338 -17.90 -3.23 -23.12
CA LYS A 338 -18.93 -3.24 -22.06
C LYS A 338 -18.31 -3.73 -20.76
N TYR A 339 -18.57 -3.05 -19.64
CA TYR A 339 -18.02 -3.46 -18.35
C TYR A 339 -18.54 -4.83 -17.91
N LYS A 340 -19.78 -5.20 -18.27
CA LYS A 340 -20.27 -6.57 -18.03
C LYS A 340 -19.37 -7.64 -18.67
N THR A 341 -18.81 -7.35 -19.85
CA THR A 341 -17.84 -8.23 -20.51
C THR A 341 -16.56 -8.29 -19.69
N VAL A 342 -16.02 -7.15 -19.28
CA VAL A 342 -14.83 -7.06 -18.42
C VAL A 342 -15.02 -7.83 -17.11
N ARG A 343 -16.14 -7.62 -16.42
CA ARG A 343 -16.51 -8.31 -15.18
C ARG A 343 -16.57 -9.82 -15.36
N SER A 344 -17.10 -10.32 -16.48
CA SER A 344 -17.13 -11.76 -16.78
C SER A 344 -15.75 -12.40 -16.95
N PHE A 345 -14.71 -11.60 -17.21
CA PHE A 345 -13.32 -12.06 -17.27
C PHE A 345 -12.57 -11.92 -15.94
N ILE A 346 -13.03 -11.04 -15.03
CA ILE A 346 -12.35 -10.75 -13.76
C ILE A 346 -12.93 -11.56 -12.58
N GLY A 347 -14.17 -12.06 -12.69
CA GLY A 347 -14.84 -12.85 -11.64
C GLY A 347 -15.84 -12.04 -10.84
#